data_AF-R4YTL3-F1
#
_entry.id   AF-R4YTL3-F1
#
_cell.length_a   1.000
_cell.length_b   1.000
_cell.length_c   1.000
_cell.angle_alpha   90.00
_cell.angle_beta   90.00
_cell.angle_gamma   90.00
#
_symmetry.space_group_name_H-M   'P 1'
#
loop_
_entity.id
_entity.type
_entity.pdbx_description
1 polymer ?
#
loop_
_entity_poly.entity_id
_entity_poly.type
_entity_poly.pdbx_seq_one_letter_code
_entity_poly.pdbx_strand_id
1 'polypeptide(L)'
;MYRIVLSLITIFSVCFSALAVASSENVELQGYGAFSNLNKDWMLMALYVNKAEETAESATPQRLEIKIAPQRFSQRRFRSLWLNALAIEHGADKMAAMQAELTQFFDIIQEPLEAGDTLIIERTEIGSEVRTEVKINYHTLADLSADFLPLIVQSLVGKHPPTQALKTGLTGEASLREQTNLAIRFDRLEPTLPRIAEISRWGKRILASHL
;
A
#
# COMPACT_ATOMS: atom_id res chain seq x y z
N MET A 1 37.33 -52.81 -37.28
CA MET A 1 37.19 -51.37 -36.96
C MET A 1 36.17 -50.82 -37.96
N TYR A 2 34.88 -50.63 -37.67
CA TYR A 2 34.31 -49.62 -36.79
C TYR A 2 32.95 -50.13 -36.23
N ARG A 3 33.00 -50.96 -35.18
CA ARG A 3 31.84 -51.23 -34.29
C ARG A 3 31.71 -50.10 -33.26
N ILE A 4 31.66 -48.82 -33.67
CA ILE A 4 31.65 -47.70 -32.70
C ILE A 4 30.73 -46.53 -33.09
N VAL A 5 30.35 -46.32 -34.35
CA VAL A 5 29.59 -45.10 -34.71
C VAL A 5 28.07 -45.32 -34.76
N LEU A 6 27.56 -46.35 -34.09
CA LEU A 6 26.12 -46.58 -33.88
C LEU A 6 25.63 -46.14 -32.49
N SER A 7 26.45 -45.41 -31.73
CA SER A 7 26.14 -44.96 -30.37
C SER A 7 26.47 -43.48 -30.19
N LEU A 8 25.77 -42.63 -30.93
CA LEU A 8 25.60 -41.21 -30.58
C LEU A 8 24.12 -40.81 -30.57
N ILE A 9 23.25 -41.81 -30.41
CA ILE A 9 21.83 -41.67 -30.09
C ILE A 9 21.64 -42.35 -28.74
N THR A 10 22.30 -41.85 -27.70
CA THR A 10 21.99 -42.22 -26.32
C THR A 10 22.43 -41.10 -25.41
N ILE A 11 21.47 -40.60 -24.63
CA ILE A 11 21.63 -39.69 -23.50
C ILE A 11 21.65 -38.21 -23.93
N PHE A 12 20.53 -37.78 -24.53
CA PHE A 12 19.99 -36.44 -24.26
C PHE A 12 19.74 -36.38 -22.75
N SER A 13 20.76 -35.96 -22.02
CA SER A 13 20.73 -35.78 -20.57
C SER A 13 19.59 -34.82 -20.25
N VAL A 14 18.53 -35.37 -19.66
CA VAL A 14 17.40 -34.64 -19.10
C VAL A 14 17.95 -33.73 -18.01
N CYS A 15 18.33 -32.50 -18.39
CA CYS A 15 18.40 -31.38 -17.46
C CYS A 15 16.96 -30.99 -17.14
N PHE A 16 16.37 -31.73 -16.19
CA PHE A 16 15.18 -31.27 -15.49
C PHE A 16 15.61 -30.08 -14.63
N SER A 17 15.56 -28.89 -15.22
CA SER A 17 15.69 -27.64 -14.47
C SER A 17 14.56 -27.65 -13.44
N ALA A 18 14.91 -27.83 -12.17
CA ALA A 18 14.01 -27.52 -11.07
C ALA A 18 13.70 -26.02 -11.18
N LEU A 19 12.57 -25.71 -11.82
CA LEU A 19 11.97 -24.39 -11.73
C LEU A 19 11.61 -24.24 -10.26
N ALA A 20 12.41 -23.46 -9.52
CA ALA A 20 12.00 -22.97 -8.23
C ALA A 20 10.68 -22.23 -8.47
N VAL A 21 9.57 -22.84 -8.07
CA VAL A 21 8.30 -22.15 -7.95
C VAL A 21 8.58 -21.07 -6.93
N ALA A 22 8.76 -19.83 -7.39
CA ALA A 22 8.66 -18.68 -6.53
C ALA A 22 7.31 -18.84 -5.81
N SER A 23 7.36 -19.06 -4.50
CA SER A 23 6.19 -19.04 -3.64
C SER A 23 5.52 -17.69 -3.88
N SER A 24 4.46 -17.68 -4.68
CA SER A 24 3.60 -16.53 -4.83
C SER A 24 3.03 -16.28 -3.45
N GLU A 25 3.53 -15.27 -2.76
CA GLU A 25 2.86 -14.75 -1.57
C GLU A 25 1.40 -14.51 -1.96
N ASN A 26 0.47 -15.13 -1.25
CA ASN A 26 -0.95 -15.03 -1.57
C ASN A 26 -1.48 -13.69 -1.03
N VAL A 27 -1.16 -12.63 -1.76
CA VAL A 27 -1.60 -11.26 -1.47
C VAL A 27 -3.05 -11.12 -1.93
N GLU A 28 -3.95 -11.05 -0.95
CA GLU A 28 -5.39 -10.97 -1.20
C GLU A 28 -5.95 -9.63 -0.72
N LEU A 29 -6.99 -9.15 -1.39
CA LEU A 29 -7.80 -8.04 -0.88
C LEU A 29 -8.53 -8.50 0.38
N GLN A 30 -8.28 -7.84 1.51
CA GLN A 30 -8.97 -8.08 2.77
C GLN A 30 -10.32 -7.35 2.82
N GLY A 31 -10.37 -6.09 2.40
CA GLY A 31 -11.60 -5.30 2.43
C GLY A 31 -11.42 -3.83 2.07
N TYR A 32 -12.56 -3.18 1.84
CA TYR A 32 -12.66 -1.74 1.58
C TYR A 32 -13.13 -0.97 2.81
N GLY A 33 -12.63 0.25 2.97
CA GLY A 33 -13.03 1.15 4.05
C GLY A 33 -13.12 2.60 3.59
N ALA A 34 -13.90 3.41 4.31
CA ALA A 34 -13.97 4.85 4.10
C ALA A 34 -13.46 5.58 5.35
N PHE A 35 -12.43 6.40 5.17
CA PHE A 35 -12.01 7.34 6.21
C PHE A 35 -12.92 8.56 6.14
N SER A 36 -13.92 8.57 7.03
CA SER A 36 -14.91 9.63 7.11
C SER A 36 -14.64 10.55 8.31
N ASN A 37 -14.86 11.85 8.13
CA ASN A 37 -14.84 12.82 9.23
C ASN A 37 -15.93 13.86 8.98
N LEU A 38 -16.78 14.11 9.99
CA LEU A 38 -17.96 14.98 9.90
C LEU A 38 -18.92 14.57 8.76
N ASN A 39 -19.27 13.29 8.68
CA ASN A 39 -20.16 12.70 7.65
C ASN A 39 -19.70 12.90 6.20
N LYS A 40 -18.41 13.15 6.00
CA LYS A 40 -17.80 13.25 4.68
C LYS A 40 -16.67 12.24 4.55
N ASP A 41 -16.71 11.46 3.47
CA ASP A 41 -15.61 10.59 3.10
C ASP A 41 -14.47 11.42 2.51
N TRP A 42 -13.30 11.34 3.14
CA TRP A 42 -12.10 12.02 2.66
C TRP A 42 -11.25 11.09 1.80
N MET A 43 -11.19 9.82 2.17
CA MET A 43 -10.37 8.80 1.55
C MET A 43 -11.14 7.48 1.51
N LEU A 44 -11.14 6.81 0.35
CA LEU A 44 -11.57 5.43 0.21
C LEU A 44 -10.33 4.55 0.19
N MET A 45 -10.37 3.41 0.86
CA MET A 45 -9.20 2.59 1.13
C MET A 45 -9.47 1.13 0.75
N ALA A 46 -8.45 0.46 0.23
CA ALA A 46 -8.41 -0.97 0.02
C ALA A 46 -7.18 -1.54 0.73
N LEU A 47 -7.39 -2.53 1.60
CA LEU A 47 -6.30 -3.19 2.33
C LEU A 47 -6.06 -4.57 1.72
N TYR A 48 -4.81 -4.82 1.36
CA TYR A 48 -4.33 -6.11 0.88
C TYR A 48 -3.37 -6.70 1.91
N VAL A 49 -3.55 -7.99 2.17
CA VAL A 49 -2.81 -8.73 3.19
C VAL A 49 -2.28 -10.03 2.60
N ASN A 50 -1.17 -10.51 3.14
CA ASN A 50 -0.74 -11.88 2.94
C ASN A 50 -1.29 -12.73 4.10
N LYS A 51 -2.05 -13.77 3.75
CA LYS A 51 -2.47 -14.82 4.68
C LYS A 51 -1.48 -15.98 4.57
N ALA A 52 -0.48 -15.98 5.43
CA ALA A 52 0.45 -17.10 5.52
C ALA A 52 -0.25 -18.27 6.21
N GLU A 53 -0.75 -19.24 5.44
CA GLU A 53 -1.51 -20.43 5.89
C GLU A 53 -2.86 -20.12 6.61
N GLU A 54 -3.85 -21.00 6.43
CA GLU A 54 -5.22 -20.85 6.97
C GLU A 54 -5.28 -20.74 8.50
N THR A 55 -4.17 -21.03 9.19
CA THR A 55 -4.02 -21.05 10.65
C THR A 55 -3.28 -19.86 11.25
N ALA A 56 -2.68 -18.95 10.47
CA ALA A 56 -2.05 -17.77 11.06
C ALA A 56 -3.11 -16.77 11.53
N GLU A 57 -3.19 -16.56 12.85
CA GLU A 57 -4.11 -15.63 13.49
C GLU A 57 -3.92 -14.15 13.09
N SER A 58 -2.85 -13.81 12.36
CA SER A 58 -2.56 -12.43 11.93
C SER A 58 -2.19 -12.34 10.45
N ALA A 59 -3.12 -11.81 9.64
CA ALA A 59 -2.82 -11.44 8.27
C ALA A 59 -1.82 -10.27 8.24
N THR A 60 -0.75 -10.40 7.47
CA THR A 60 0.31 -9.38 7.40
C THR A 60 -0.03 -8.34 6.33
N PRO A 61 -0.07 -7.03 6.64
CA PRO A 61 -0.32 -6.00 5.63
C PRO A 61 0.74 -5.98 4.53
N GLN A 62 0.31 -6.01 3.28
CA GLN A 62 1.18 -5.99 2.10
C GLN A 62 1.01 -4.72 1.28
N ARG A 63 -0.21 -4.22 1.16
CA ARG A 63 -0.50 -2.97 0.46
C ARG A 63 -1.72 -2.29 1.06
N LEU A 64 -1.62 -0.98 1.27
CA LEU A 64 -2.74 -0.10 1.53
C LEU A 64 -2.87 0.87 0.36
N GLU A 65 -3.97 0.79 -0.37
CA GLU A 65 -4.30 1.73 -1.43
C GLU A 65 -5.35 2.72 -0.95
N ILE A 66 -5.13 4.00 -1.21
CA ILE A 66 -5.93 5.11 -0.70
C ILE A 66 -6.28 6.02 -1.87
N LYS A 67 -7.57 6.15 -2.16
CA LYS A 67 -8.10 7.03 -3.19
C LYS A 67 -8.76 8.26 -2.58
N ILE A 68 -8.40 9.42 -3.08
CA ILE A 68 -8.91 10.70 -2.59
C ILE A 68 -10.32 10.95 -3.14
N ALA A 69 -11.28 11.22 -2.26
CA ALA A 69 -12.68 11.42 -2.62
C ALA A 69 -13.08 12.87 -2.95
N PRO A 70 -12.67 13.92 -2.19
CA PRO A 70 -13.09 15.28 -2.46
C PRO A 70 -12.30 15.93 -3.61
N GLN A 71 -12.93 16.85 -4.32
CA GLN A 71 -12.32 17.61 -5.42
C GLN A 71 -11.05 18.37 -5.03
N ARG A 72 -10.96 18.79 -3.76
CA ARG A 72 -9.78 19.45 -3.21
C ARG A 72 -9.57 19.02 -1.77
N PHE A 73 -8.36 18.56 -1.49
CA PHE A 73 -7.94 18.07 -0.18
C PHE A 73 -6.57 18.68 0.15
N SER A 74 -6.58 19.76 0.94
CA SER A 74 -5.34 20.45 1.31
C SER A 74 -4.40 19.54 2.10
N GLN A 75 -3.09 19.65 1.83
CA GLN A 75 -2.02 19.00 2.59
C GLN A 75 -2.20 19.12 4.11
N ARG A 76 -2.46 20.33 4.60
CA ARG A 76 -2.67 20.59 6.04
C ARG A 76 -3.77 19.71 6.63
N ARG A 77 -4.88 19.56 5.90
CA ARG A 77 -6.01 18.73 6.34
C ARG A 77 -5.67 17.24 6.25
N PHE A 78 -5.02 16.81 5.17
CA PHE A 78 -4.55 15.42 5.02
C PHE A 78 -3.64 15.05 6.20
N ARG A 79 -2.60 15.85 6.43
CA ARG A 79 -1.65 15.68 7.54
C ARG A 79 -2.36 15.68 8.90
N SER A 80 -3.29 16.61 9.13
CA SER A 80 -4.03 16.67 10.39
C SER A 80 -4.91 15.43 10.63
N LEU A 81 -5.60 14.91 9.61
CA LEU A 81 -6.43 13.71 9.78
C LEU A 81 -5.58 12.49 10.11
N TRP A 82 -4.45 12.31 9.42
CA TRP A 82 -3.52 11.21 9.69
C TRP A 82 -2.83 11.32 11.04
N LEU A 83 -2.27 12.50 11.38
CA LEU A 83 -1.62 12.70 12.68
C LEU A 83 -2.60 12.46 13.85
N ASN A 84 -3.86 12.86 13.71
CA ASN A 84 -4.87 12.58 14.73
C ASN A 84 -5.11 11.07 14.88
N ALA A 85 -5.29 10.34 13.78
CA ALA A 85 -5.49 8.88 13.81
C ALA A 85 -4.29 8.16 14.45
N LEU A 86 -3.08 8.53 14.02
CA LEU A 86 -1.84 7.94 14.50
C LEU A 86 -1.58 8.22 15.98
N ALA A 87 -1.76 9.47 16.42
CA ALA A 87 -1.52 9.87 17.80
C ALA A 87 -2.47 9.19 18.79
N ILE A 88 -3.73 8.97 18.39
CA ILE A 88 -4.72 8.28 19.21
C ILE A 88 -4.37 6.80 19.38
N GLU A 89 -3.90 6.12 18.32
CA GLU A 89 -3.56 4.70 18.39
C GLU A 89 -2.22 4.43 19.07
N HIS A 90 -1.18 5.19 18.74
CA HIS A 90 0.21 4.83 19.06
C HIS A 90 0.80 5.60 20.26
N GLY A 91 0.19 6.72 20.66
CA GLY A 91 0.72 7.58 21.72
C GLY A 91 1.99 8.35 21.34
N ALA A 92 2.49 9.18 22.25
CA ALA A 92 3.55 10.15 21.97
C ALA A 92 4.92 9.52 21.67
N ASP A 93 5.32 8.48 22.41
CA ASP A 93 6.66 7.90 22.31
C ASP A 93 6.89 7.23 20.94
N LYS A 94 5.93 6.44 20.48
CA LYS A 94 5.99 5.80 19.16
C LYS A 94 5.91 6.82 18.03
N MET A 95 5.11 7.87 18.20
CA MET A 95 5.05 8.99 17.25
C MET A 95 6.39 9.73 17.14
N ALA A 96 7.07 9.97 18.27
CA ALA A 96 8.39 10.59 18.28
C ALA A 96 9.45 9.72 17.58
N ALA A 97 9.42 8.40 17.83
CA ALA A 97 10.32 7.45 17.16
C ALA A 97 10.16 7.43 15.63
N MET A 98 8.94 7.67 15.14
CA MET A 98 8.60 7.64 13.71
C MET A 98 8.60 9.03 13.05
N GLN A 99 9.01 10.07 13.77
CA GLN A 99 8.79 11.44 13.33
C GLN A 99 9.52 11.79 12.02
N ALA A 100 10.71 11.25 11.80
CA ALA A 100 11.46 11.44 10.55
C ALA A 100 10.70 10.83 9.35
N GLU A 101 10.25 9.58 9.46
CA GLU A 101 9.52 8.88 8.40
C GLU A 101 8.15 9.52 8.14
N LEU A 102 7.44 9.94 9.20
CA LEU A 102 6.18 10.67 9.05
C LEU A 102 6.39 12.02 8.36
N THR A 103 7.49 12.71 8.65
CA THR A 103 7.83 13.97 7.98
C THR A 103 8.08 13.71 6.50
N GLN A 104 8.92 12.73 6.17
CA GLN A 104 9.17 12.31 4.79
C GLN A 104 7.86 11.94 4.07
N PHE A 105 7.00 11.14 4.70
CA PHE A 105 5.70 10.74 4.15
C PHE A 105 4.78 11.94 3.85
N PHE A 106 4.69 12.93 4.73
CA PHE A 106 3.84 14.09 4.48
C PHE A 106 4.45 15.06 3.47
N ASP A 107 5.78 15.15 3.41
CA ASP A 107 6.49 16.09 2.56
C ASP A 107 6.49 15.65 1.08
N ILE A 108 6.18 14.38 0.77
CA ILE A 108 5.95 13.97 -0.64
C ILE A 108 4.75 14.69 -1.26
N ILE A 109 3.82 15.19 -0.45
CA ILE A 109 2.59 15.86 -0.92
C ILE A 109 2.88 17.34 -1.11
N GLN A 110 3.23 17.72 -2.33
CA GLN A 110 3.72 19.06 -2.66
C GLN A 110 2.61 20.07 -2.95
N GLU A 111 1.43 19.63 -3.39
CA GLU A 111 0.26 20.48 -3.67
C GLU A 111 -1.03 19.85 -3.08
N PRO A 112 -2.19 20.52 -3.03
CA PRO A 112 -3.42 19.89 -2.59
C PRO A 112 -3.73 18.63 -3.41
N LEU A 113 -4.21 17.59 -2.74
CA LEU A 113 -4.68 16.38 -3.41
C LEU A 113 -6.07 16.62 -4.01
N GLU A 114 -6.38 15.90 -5.08
CA GLU A 114 -7.61 16.03 -5.86
C GLU A 114 -8.36 14.72 -5.93
N ALA A 115 -9.65 14.77 -6.29
CA ALA A 115 -10.46 13.58 -6.43
C ALA A 115 -9.84 12.63 -7.47
N GLY A 116 -9.68 11.36 -7.09
CA GLY A 116 -9.03 10.35 -7.94
C GLY A 116 -7.52 10.22 -7.75
N ASP A 117 -6.85 11.12 -7.01
CA ASP A 117 -5.45 10.86 -6.62
C ASP A 117 -5.38 9.54 -5.85
N THR A 118 -4.44 8.68 -6.24
CA THR A 118 -4.22 7.35 -5.66
C THR A 118 -2.89 7.31 -4.96
N LEU A 119 -2.91 7.14 -3.64
CA LEU A 119 -1.75 6.91 -2.79
C LEU A 119 -1.65 5.41 -2.47
N ILE A 120 -0.51 4.80 -2.76
CA ILE A 120 -0.22 3.40 -2.44
C ILE A 120 0.92 3.37 -1.44
N ILE A 121 0.73 2.66 -0.34
CA ILE A 121 1.75 2.34 0.65
C ILE A 121 1.91 0.82 0.61
N GLU A 122 3.03 0.32 0.12
CA GLU A 122 3.21 -1.12 -0.10
C GLU A 122 4.56 -1.63 0.36
N ARG A 123 4.56 -2.87 0.86
CA ARG A 123 5.78 -3.60 1.15
C ARG A 123 6.46 -3.96 -0.17
N THR A 124 7.77 -3.79 -0.23
CA THR A 124 8.60 -4.19 -1.36
C THR A 124 9.86 -4.86 -0.85
N GLU A 125 10.27 -5.94 -1.49
CA GLU A 125 11.49 -6.68 -1.17
C GLU A 125 12.50 -6.45 -2.30
N ILE A 126 13.68 -5.93 -1.95
CA ILE A 126 14.80 -5.76 -2.88
C ILE A 126 15.99 -6.53 -2.32
N GLY A 127 16.29 -7.68 -2.93
CA GLY A 127 17.29 -8.59 -2.41
C GLY A 127 16.84 -9.17 -1.06
N SER A 128 17.62 -8.92 0.00
CA SER A 128 17.29 -9.33 1.38
C SER A 128 16.66 -8.22 2.22
N GLU A 129 16.47 -7.03 1.66
CA GLU A 129 15.95 -5.87 2.39
C GLU A 129 14.45 -5.70 2.11
N VAL A 130 13.68 -5.61 3.20
CA VAL A 130 12.26 -5.28 3.16
C VAL A 130 12.11 -3.79 3.43
N ARG A 131 11.37 -3.10 2.57
CA ARG A 131 11.06 -1.68 2.70
C ARG A 131 9.59 -1.40 2.40
N THR A 132 9.15 -0.19 2.71
CA THR A 132 7.84 0.32 2.31
C THR A 132 8.01 1.38 1.23
N GLU A 133 7.47 1.13 0.03
CA GLU A 133 7.39 2.14 -1.02
C GLU A 133 6.11 2.94 -0.87
N VAL A 134 6.20 4.26 -1.04
CA VAL A 134 5.05 5.16 -1.11
C VAL A 134 4.95 5.75 -2.50
N LYS A 135 3.82 5.50 -3.16
CA LYS A 135 3.54 5.93 -4.54
C LYS A 135 2.34 6.87 -4.56
N ILE A 136 2.40 7.91 -5.37
CA ILE A 136 1.23 8.71 -5.73
C ILE A 136 1.08 8.65 -7.24
N ASN A 137 -0.12 8.31 -7.72
CA ASN A 137 -0.45 8.25 -9.14
C ASN A 137 0.62 7.51 -9.97
N TYR A 138 0.96 6.31 -9.52
CA TYR A 138 1.95 5.39 -10.13
C TYR A 138 3.42 5.83 -10.08
N HIS A 139 3.76 6.90 -9.36
CA HIS A 139 5.14 7.35 -9.16
C HIS A 139 5.59 7.09 -7.72
N THR A 140 6.70 6.37 -7.53
CA THR A 140 7.37 6.24 -6.22
C THR A 140 7.97 7.57 -5.80
N LEU A 141 7.58 8.06 -4.62
CA LEU A 141 8.00 9.35 -4.07
C LEU A 141 8.75 9.24 -2.74
N ALA A 142 8.64 8.12 -2.04
CA ALA A 142 9.42 7.83 -0.85
C ALA A 142 9.65 6.32 -0.68
N ASP A 143 10.80 6.00 -0.10
CA ASP A 143 11.13 4.69 0.46
C ASP A 143 11.24 4.88 1.98
N LEU A 144 10.54 4.03 2.74
CA LEU A 144 10.43 4.05 4.20
C LEU A 144 10.76 2.67 4.77
N SER A 145 10.91 2.57 6.10
CA SER A 145 11.17 1.31 6.79
C SER A 145 10.04 0.28 6.58
N ALA A 146 10.37 -1.00 6.79
CA ALA A 146 9.39 -2.09 6.76
C ALA A 146 8.28 -1.94 7.81
N ASP A 147 8.52 -1.17 8.88
CA ASP A 147 7.58 -0.95 9.98
C ASP A 147 6.52 0.11 9.66
N PHE A 148 6.74 0.92 8.62
CA PHE A 148 5.87 2.04 8.29
C PHE A 148 4.45 1.60 7.87
N LEU A 149 4.33 0.65 6.93
CA LEU A 149 3.02 0.16 6.50
C LEU A 149 2.22 -0.48 7.65
N PRO A 150 2.78 -1.42 8.46
CA PRO A 150 2.09 -1.95 9.64
C PRO A 150 1.62 -0.85 10.60
N LEU A 151 2.44 0.18 10.83
CA LEU A 151 2.10 1.29 11.71
C LEU A 151 0.91 2.11 11.19
N ILE A 152 0.90 2.41 9.89
CA ILE A 152 -0.21 3.10 9.23
C ILE A 152 -1.49 2.25 9.32
N VAL A 153 -1.42 0.96 8.98
CA VAL A 153 -2.59 0.07 9.01
C VAL A 153 -3.13 -0.10 10.42
N GLN A 154 -2.26 -0.26 11.42
CA GLN A 154 -2.67 -0.32 12.84
C GLN A 154 -3.47 0.91 13.26
N SER A 155 -3.14 2.11 12.75
CA SER A 155 -3.93 3.32 13.05
C SER A 155 -5.35 3.30 12.48
N LEU A 156 -5.65 2.42 11.52
CA LEU A 156 -6.95 2.30 10.86
C LEU A 156 -7.80 1.17 11.44
N VAL A 157 -7.18 0.06 11.83
CA VAL A 157 -7.88 -1.17 12.26
C VAL A 157 -7.59 -1.57 13.71
N GLY A 158 -6.75 -0.80 14.40
CA GLY A 158 -6.27 -1.08 15.74
C GLY A 158 -7.31 -0.91 16.84
N LYS A 159 -6.85 -0.51 18.03
CA LYS A 159 -7.70 -0.37 19.22
C LYS A 159 -8.60 0.87 19.13
N HIS A 160 -8.09 1.93 18.54
CA HIS A 160 -8.73 3.23 18.44
C HIS A 160 -8.84 3.71 16.98
N PRO A 161 -9.60 2.99 16.14
CA PRO A 161 -9.74 3.35 14.73
C PRO A 161 -10.49 4.69 14.58
N PRO A 162 -10.24 5.46 13.50
CA PRO A 162 -10.93 6.73 13.23
C PRO A 162 -12.46 6.60 13.26
N THR A 163 -12.98 5.49 12.75
CA THR A 163 -14.37 5.07 12.91
C THR A 163 -14.45 3.55 12.98
N GLN A 164 -15.47 3.02 13.65
CA GLN A 164 -15.70 1.57 13.68
C GLN A 164 -16.00 1.02 12.28
N ALA A 165 -16.76 1.76 11.47
CA ALA A 165 -17.10 1.37 10.10
C ALA A 165 -15.86 1.22 9.20
N LEU A 166 -14.85 2.07 9.37
CA LEU A 166 -13.56 1.95 8.68
C LEU A 166 -12.87 0.63 9.05
N LYS A 167 -12.77 0.33 10.35
CA LYS A 167 -12.15 -0.90 10.84
C LYS A 167 -12.85 -2.14 10.29
N THR A 168 -14.16 -2.27 10.51
CA THR A 168 -14.94 -3.42 10.04
C THR A 168 -14.91 -3.54 8.52
N GLY A 169 -14.83 -2.41 7.81
CA GLY A 169 -14.65 -2.38 6.37
C GLY A 169 -13.33 -3.02 5.94
N LEU A 170 -12.21 -2.52 6.47
CA LEU A 170 -10.87 -2.98 6.10
C LEU A 170 -10.55 -4.39 6.61
N THR A 171 -11.15 -4.84 7.71
CA THR A 171 -10.97 -6.21 8.21
C THR A 171 -11.89 -7.23 7.54
N GLY A 172 -12.78 -6.80 6.64
CA GLY A 172 -13.69 -7.69 5.91
C GLY A 172 -14.93 -8.14 6.72
N GLU A 173 -15.19 -7.50 7.86
CA GLU A 173 -16.32 -7.79 8.74
C GLU A 173 -17.61 -7.04 8.37
N ALA A 174 -17.52 -6.00 7.52
CA ALA A 174 -18.69 -5.26 7.06
C ALA A 174 -19.57 -6.10 6.11
N SER A 175 -20.82 -5.68 5.93
CA SER A 175 -21.76 -6.44 5.08
C SER A 175 -21.33 -6.43 3.60
N LEU A 176 -21.69 -7.49 2.87
CA LEU A 176 -21.41 -7.60 1.44
C LEU A 176 -21.91 -6.37 0.65
N ARG A 177 -23.10 -5.86 1.00
CA ARG A 177 -23.67 -4.67 0.36
C ARG A 177 -22.80 -3.42 0.56
N GLU A 178 -22.29 -3.21 1.77
CA GLU A 178 -21.41 -2.07 2.08
C GLU A 178 -20.08 -2.21 1.33
N GLN A 179 -19.48 -3.40 1.35
CA GLN A 179 -18.25 -3.70 0.60
C GLN A 179 -18.41 -3.47 -0.90
N THR A 180 -19.49 -3.97 -1.51
CA THR A 180 -19.77 -3.75 -2.94
C THR A 180 -19.96 -2.28 -3.27
N ASN A 181 -20.69 -1.53 -2.44
CA ASN A 181 -20.89 -0.09 -2.66
C ASN A 181 -19.58 0.69 -2.57
N LEU A 182 -18.71 0.35 -1.61
CA LEU A 182 -17.39 0.98 -1.48
C LEU A 182 -16.48 0.61 -2.64
N ALA A 183 -16.44 -0.66 -3.05
CA ALA A 183 -15.68 -1.14 -4.21
C ALA A 183 -16.04 -0.36 -5.48
N ILE A 184 -17.34 -0.22 -5.79
CA ILE A 184 -17.80 0.52 -6.97
C ILE A 184 -17.34 1.99 -6.93
N ARG A 185 -17.37 2.63 -5.76
CA ARG A 185 -16.91 4.02 -5.62
C ARG A 185 -15.40 4.14 -5.72
N PHE A 186 -14.68 3.18 -5.15
CA PHE A 186 -13.23 3.07 -5.19
C PHE A 186 -12.74 2.91 -6.63
N ASP A 187 -13.32 1.98 -7.40
CA ASP A 187 -12.93 1.70 -8.79
C ASP A 187 -13.22 2.87 -9.76
N ARG A 188 -14.15 3.76 -9.39
CA ARG A 188 -14.48 4.95 -10.21
C ARG A 188 -13.55 6.13 -9.98
N LEU A 189 -12.81 6.13 -8.88
CA LEU A 189 -11.84 7.18 -8.58
C LEU A 189 -10.53 6.82 -9.25
N GLU A 190 -10.17 7.53 -10.31
CA GLU A 190 -8.89 7.35 -11.01
C GLU A 190 -8.27 8.72 -11.30
N PRO A 191 -6.93 8.83 -11.24
CA PRO A 191 -6.28 10.09 -11.52
C PRO A 191 -6.34 10.40 -13.01
N THR A 192 -6.45 11.68 -13.35
CA THR A 192 -6.42 12.11 -14.74
C THR A 192 -5.00 12.10 -15.29
N LEU A 193 -4.82 11.97 -16.62
CA LEU A 193 -3.49 12.03 -17.25
C LEU A 193 -2.71 13.33 -16.92
N PRO A 194 -3.33 14.53 -16.96
CA PRO A 194 -2.64 15.75 -16.53
C PRO A 194 -2.15 15.68 -15.08
N ARG A 195 -2.96 15.06 -14.21
CA ARG A 195 -2.63 14.92 -12.79
C ARG A 195 -1.48 13.94 -12.56
N ILE A 196 -1.46 12.80 -13.23
CA ILE A 196 -0.31 11.87 -13.22
C ILE A 196 0.99 12.60 -13.62
N ALA A 197 0.94 13.36 -14.72
CA ALA A 197 2.08 14.14 -15.19
C ALA A 197 2.53 15.22 -14.21
N GLU A 198 1.61 15.80 -13.45
CA GLU A 198 1.92 16.75 -12.37
C GLU A 198 2.67 16.08 -11.23
N ILE A 199 2.18 14.93 -10.74
CA ILE A 199 2.82 14.17 -9.66
C ILE A 199 4.24 13.74 -10.05
N SER A 200 4.47 13.36 -11.31
CA SER A 200 5.82 13.08 -11.81
C SER A 200 6.80 14.24 -11.56
N ARG A 201 6.33 15.49 -11.62
CA ARG A 201 7.16 16.68 -11.35
C ARG A 201 7.45 16.84 -9.86
N TRP A 202 6.58 16.35 -8.97
CA TRP A 202 6.82 16.38 -7.52
C TRP A 202 8.07 15.57 -7.18
N GLY A 203 8.21 14.35 -7.73
CA GLY A 203 9.41 13.52 -7.55
C GLY A 203 10.70 14.23 -7.96
N LYS A 204 10.69 14.98 -9.08
CA LYS A 204 11.85 15.78 -9.51
C LYS A 204 12.20 16.90 -8.52
N ARG A 205 11.20 17.58 -7.95
CA ARG A 205 11.40 18.65 -6.96
C ARG A 205 11.93 18.10 -5.64
N ILE A 206 11.41 16.96 -5.19
CA ILE A 206 11.86 16.27 -3.97
C ILE A 206 13.34 15.91 -4.12
N LEU A 207 13.72 15.24 -5.20
CA LEU A 207 15.12 14.92 -5.47
C LEU A 207 16.03 16.14 -5.50
N ALA A 208 15.59 17.25 -6.12
CA ALA A 208 16.35 18.48 -6.17
C ALA A 208 16.50 19.17 -4.80
N SER A 209 15.57 18.97 -3.85
CA SER A 209 15.66 19.54 -2.50
C SER A 209 16.64 18.80 -1.57
N HIS A 210 17.12 17.62 -1.99
CA HIS A 210 18.07 16.79 -1.23
C HIS A 210 19.52 16.88 -1.78
N LEU A 211 19.74 17.65 -2.84
CA LEU A 211 21.07 17.95 -3.42
C LEU A 211 21.58 19.31 -2.94
#